data_AF-A0A914S1J9-F1
#
_entry.id   AF-A0A914S1J9-F1
#
_cell.length_a   1.000
_cell.length_b   1.000
_cell.length_c   1.000
_cell.angle_alpha   90.00
_cell.angle_beta   90.00
_cell.angle_gamma   90.00
#
_symmetry.space_group_name_H-M   'P 1'
#
loop_
_entity.id
_entity.type
_entity.pdbx_description
1 polymer ?
#
loop_
_entity_poly.entity_id
_entity_poly.type
_entity_poly.pdbx_seq_one_letter_code
_entity_poly.pdbx_strand_id
1 'polypeptide(L)'
;MFTQWVMGAAIFFVGMIVNAFEGFPTFHPLAMLGGALWATGNITAVPILSTLGMGMGMLIWGTMNCLCGWAAGRFGLFGLIPNFSRIAPPLYNETTVRIRRVDDSPDEDETTSLLPSYIRSANKRIIGVVLSLLAGAFYGFTFVPVIYIQQHPEKFEDASPRGLSYVFAHYSGIFITSSVFLIVYVLYKRNRPFVNNRSILPAYITGTMWAIAQTAWFVANDRFSQAITFPINAMVPGVCAALWSVFYFREIEGQRNLRIMSAAISITMLGAILVGISKNI
;
A
#
# COMPACT_ATOMS: atom_id res chain seq x y z
N MET A 1 -7.04 16.56 -0.41
CA MET A 1 -8.29 16.34 0.36
C MET A 1 -9.48 16.11 -0.56
N PHE A 2 -9.87 17.06 -1.40
CA PHE A 2 -10.99 16.86 -2.32
C PHE A 2 -10.82 15.66 -3.27
N THR A 3 -9.66 15.52 -3.92
CA THR A 3 -9.34 14.37 -4.78
C THR A 3 -9.43 13.02 -4.05
N GLN A 4 -9.00 12.97 -2.78
CA GLN A 4 -9.12 11.78 -1.92
C GLN A 4 -10.60 11.43 -1.68
N TRP A 5 -11.43 12.44 -1.43
CA TRP A 5 -12.86 12.24 -1.21
C TRP A 5 -13.56 11.73 -2.47
N VAL A 6 -13.25 12.29 -3.64
CA VAL A 6 -13.78 11.80 -4.94
C VAL A 6 -13.39 10.35 -5.18
N MET A 7 -12.12 10.01 -4.93
CA MET A 7 -11.63 8.63 -5.02
C MET A 7 -12.37 7.73 -4.00
N GLY A 8 -12.54 8.17 -2.76
CA GLY A 8 -13.29 7.45 -1.72
C GLY A 8 -14.77 7.25 -2.08
N ALA A 9 -15.39 8.20 -2.77
CA ALA A 9 -16.77 8.06 -3.26
C ALA A 9 -16.88 6.98 -4.36
N ALA A 10 -15.93 6.93 -5.28
CA ALA A 10 -15.86 5.87 -6.29
C ALA A 10 -15.67 4.50 -5.64
N ILE A 11 -14.78 4.41 -4.64
CA ILE A 11 -14.54 3.19 -3.87
C ILE A 11 -15.81 2.73 -3.17
N PHE A 12 -16.51 3.64 -2.49
CA PHE A 12 -17.79 3.34 -1.84
C PHE A 12 -18.84 2.82 -2.81
N PHE A 13 -18.94 3.43 -4.00
CA PHE A 13 -19.89 2.99 -5.03
C PHE A 13 -19.61 1.54 -5.48
N VAL A 14 -18.35 1.19 -5.71
CA VAL A 14 -17.97 -0.22 -6.00
C VAL A 14 -18.29 -1.13 -4.81
N GLY A 15 -18.07 -0.67 -3.58
CA GLY A 15 -18.42 -1.41 -2.37
C GLY A 15 -19.91 -1.72 -2.26
N MET A 16 -20.77 -0.76 -2.61
CA MET A 16 -22.22 -0.96 -2.67
C MET A 16 -22.60 -2.03 -3.69
N ILE A 17 -21.95 -2.04 -4.85
CA ILE A 17 -22.16 -3.06 -5.89
C ILE A 17 -21.77 -4.44 -5.36
N VAL A 18 -20.59 -4.58 -4.74
CA VAL A 18 -20.13 -5.84 -4.14
C VAL A 18 -21.09 -6.29 -3.02
N ASN A 19 -21.58 -5.37 -2.19
CA ASN A 19 -22.53 -5.67 -1.13
C ASN A 19 -23.85 -6.24 -1.69
N ALA A 20 -24.35 -5.67 -2.79
CA ALA A 20 -25.55 -6.16 -3.46
C ALA A 20 -25.34 -7.55 -4.06
N PHE A 21 -24.17 -7.81 -4.66
CA PHE A 21 -23.84 -9.14 -5.19
C PHE A 21 -23.71 -10.22 -4.11
N GLU A 22 -23.23 -9.88 -2.92
CA GLU A 22 -23.13 -10.80 -1.78
C GLU A 22 -24.44 -10.92 -0.98
N GLY A 23 -25.53 -10.28 -1.42
CA GLY A 23 -26.84 -10.42 -0.79
C GLY A 23 -27.01 -9.65 0.52
N PHE A 24 -26.34 -8.50 0.67
CA PHE A 24 -26.38 -7.66 1.88
C PHE A 24 -25.94 -8.39 3.15
N PRO A 25 -24.67 -8.84 3.23
CA PRO A 25 -24.10 -9.46 4.42
C PRO A 25 -24.15 -8.53 5.64
N THR A 26 -24.06 -9.13 6.84
CA THR A 26 -24.04 -8.43 8.12
C THR A 26 -22.93 -7.38 8.15
N PHE A 27 -23.30 -6.14 8.50
CA PHE A 27 -22.36 -5.04 8.56
C PHE A 27 -21.57 -5.07 9.87
N HIS A 28 -20.25 -5.26 9.78
CA HIS A 28 -19.36 -5.22 10.94
C HIS A 28 -18.57 -3.90 10.99
N PRO A 29 -18.88 -2.98 11.93
CA PRO A 29 -18.23 -1.67 11.99
C PRO A 29 -16.72 -1.74 12.23
N LEU A 30 -16.24 -2.79 12.88
CA LEU A 30 -14.80 -2.96 13.14
C LEU A 30 -13.98 -3.04 11.83
N ALA A 31 -14.55 -3.59 10.76
CA ALA A 31 -13.91 -3.63 9.44
C ALA A 31 -13.72 -2.22 8.82
N MET A 32 -14.52 -1.24 9.23
CA MET A 32 -14.38 0.16 8.80
C MET A 32 -13.06 0.77 9.28
N LEU A 33 -12.51 0.32 10.42
CA LEU A 33 -11.23 0.83 10.92
C LEU A 33 -10.09 0.54 9.93
N GLY A 34 -10.15 -0.59 9.23
CA GLY A 34 -9.19 -0.90 8.18
C GLY A 34 -9.22 0.15 7.07
N GLY A 35 -10.42 0.49 6.60
CA GLY A 35 -10.61 1.53 5.59
C GLY A 35 -10.19 2.92 6.08
N ALA A 36 -10.42 3.22 7.36
CA ALA A 36 -10.00 4.47 7.98
C ALA A 36 -8.47 4.60 8.04
N LEU A 37 -7.77 3.52 8.42
CA LEU A 37 -6.30 3.48 8.41
C LEU A 37 -5.77 3.72 7.00
N TRP A 38 -6.32 3.02 6.00
CA TRP A 38 -5.92 3.22 4.61
C TRP A 38 -6.14 4.66 4.13
N ALA A 39 -7.32 5.24 4.38
CA ALA A 39 -7.63 6.60 3.96
C ALA A 39 -6.70 7.63 4.63
N THR A 40 -6.36 7.41 5.90
CA THR A 40 -5.42 8.26 6.66
C THR A 40 -4.01 8.18 6.05
N GLY A 41 -3.53 6.98 5.73
CA GLY A 41 -2.27 6.80 5.00
C GLY A 41 -2.29 7.51 3.65
N ASN A 42 -3.36 7.35 2.86
CA ASN A 42 -3.45 7.87 1.50
C ASN A 42 -3.46 9.40 1.43
N ILE A 43 -3.95 10.06 2.46
CA ILE A 43 -3.91 11.51 2.56
C ILE A 43 -2.48 12.05 2.66
N THR A 44 -1.58 11.30 3.30
CA THR A 44 -0.16 11.69 3.45
C THR A 44 0.65 11.43 2.18
N ALA A 45 0.11 10.68 1.21
CA ALA A 45 0.82 10.32 -0.02
C ALA A 45 1.29 11.55 -0.81
N VAL A 46 0.43 12.55 -1.01
CA VAL A 46 0.80 13.78 -1.75
C VAL A 46 1.95 14.55 -1.06
N PRO A 47 1.89 14.83 0.26
CA PRO A 47 3.02 15.38 1.00
C PRO A 47 4.30 14.55 0.88
N ILE A 48 4.23 13.22 1.00
CA ILE A 48 5.39 12.33 0.87
C ILE A 48 6.02 12.47 -0.52
N LEU A 49 5.21 12.36 -1.57
CA LEU A 49 5.63 12.49 -2.96
C LEU A 49 6.26 13.85 -3.24
N SER A 50 5.73 14.92 -2.66
CA SER A 50 6.26 16.28 -2.82
C SER A 50 7.58 16.53 -2.07
N THR A 51 7.93 15.68 -1.08
CA THR A 51 9.12 15.87 -0.22
C THR A 51 10.25 14.90 -0.53
N LEU A 52 9.91 13.63 -0.83
CA LEU A 52 10.87 12.57 -1.14
C LEU A 52 10.95 12.26 -2.64
N GLY A 53 10.00 12.73 -3.42
CA GLY A 53 9.83 12.26 -4.80
C GLY A 53 9.14 10.89 -4.87
N MET A 54 8.74 10.53 -6.10
CA MET A 54 7.87 9.38 -6.33
C MET A 54 8.54 8.04 -5.99
N GLY A 55 9.75 7.81 -6.50
CA GLY A 55 10.47 6.56 -6.28
C GLY A 55 10.82 6.30 -4.82
N MET A 56 11.53 7.22 -4.16
CA MET A 56 11.94 7.03 -2.75
C MET A 56 10.74 6.93 -1.80
N GLY A 57 9.68 7.72 -2.04
CA GLY A 57 8.44 7.61 -1.28
C GLY A 57 7.87 6.20 -1.36
N MET A 58 7.59 5.74 -2.60
CA MET A 58 6.98 4.43 -2.88
C MET A 58 7.75 3.27 -2.26
N LEU A 59 9.08 3.32 -2.33
CA LEU A 59 9.93 2.29 -1.75
C LEU A 59 9.80 2.25 -0.23
N ILE A 60 9.92 3.40 0.45
CA ILE A 60 9.91 3.43 1.92
C ILE A 60 8.56 2.98 2.48
N TRP A 61 7.44 3.55 2.00
CA TRP A 61 6.14 3.13 2.52
C TRP A 61 5.79 1.71 2.08
N GLY A 62 6.23 1.29 0.88
CA GLY A 62 5.98 -0.06 0.35
C GLY A 62 6.69 -1.12 1.18
N THR A 63 7.95 -0.89 1.54
CA THR A 63 8.70 -1.75 2.45
C THR A 63 8.03 -1.80 3.83
N MET A 64 7.64 -0.66 4.39
CA MET A 64 7.01 -0.63 5.71
C MET A 64 5.61 -1.30 5.71
N ASN A 65 4.84 -1.14 4.63
CA ASN A 65 3.57 -1.84 4.41
C ASN A 65 3.75 -3.36 4.41
N CYS A 66 4.74 -3.86 3.66
CA CYS A 66 5.07 -5.28 3.61
C CYS A 66 5.54 -5.81 4.98
N LEU A 67 6.44 -5.09 5.67
CA LEU A 67 6.93 -5.46 6.99
C LEU A 67 5.81 -5.52 8.03
N CYS A 68 4.93 -4.52 8.05
CA CYS A 68 3.81 -4.48 8.99
C CYS A 68 2.78 -5.58 8.70
N GLY A 69 2.43 -5.81 7.43
CA GLY A 69 1.53 -6.89 7.03
C GLY A 69 2.09 -8.27 7.38
N TRP A 70 3.38 -8.50 7.11
CA TRP A 70 4.07 -9.72 7.50
C TRP A 70 4.14 -9.88 9.03
N ALA A 71 4.55 -8.84 9.76
CA ALA A 71 4.67 -8.90 11.22
C ALA A 71 3.31 -9.13 11.90
N ALA A 72 2.25 -8.49 11.42
CA ALA A 72 0.89 -8.73 11.91
C ALA A 72 0.46 -10.19 11.70
N GLY A 73 0.68 -10.73 10.51
CA GLY A 73 0.36 -12.12 10.20
C GLY A 73 1.25 -13.15 10.91
N ARG A 74 2.54 -12.85 11.12
CA ARG A 74 3.54 -13.79 11.65
C ARG A 74 3.57 -13.85 13.18
N PHE A 75 3.41 -12.71 13.84
CA PHE A 75 3.47 -12.59 15.30
C PHE A 75 2.10 -12.50 15.95
N GLY A 76 1.02 -12.38 15.18
CA GLY A 76 -0.31 -12.23 15.74
C GLY A 76 -0.55 -10.88 16.40
N LEU A 77 0.06 -9.81 15.87
CA LEU A 77 -0.10 -8.45 16.44
C LEU A 77 -1.59 -8.07 16.46
N PHE A 78 -1.99 -7.31 17.48
CA PHE A 78 -3.38 -6.90 17.73
C PHE A 78 -4.35 -8.05 18.05
N GLY A 79 -3.81 -9.15 18.60
CA GLY A 79 -4.61 -10.31 19.01
C GLY A 79 -4.98 -11.22 17.86
N LEU A 80 -4.32 -11.09 16.70
CA LEU A 80 -4.47 -12.04 15.60
C LEU A 80 -3.87 -13.41 15.98
N ILE A 81 -4.45 -14.48 15.45
CA ILE A 81 -3.88 -15.82 15.58
C ILE A 81 -2.63 -15.88 14.69
N PRO A 82 -1.43 -16.17 15.26
CA PRO A 82 -0.19 -16.17 14.50
C PRO A 82 -0.19 -17.27 13.43
N ASN A 83 0.14 -16.90 12.18
CA ASN A 83 0.38 -17.87 11.12
C ASN A 83 1.79 -18.44 11.29
N PHE A 84 1.92 -19.55 12.03
CA PHE A 84 3.16 -20.33 12.06
C PHE A 84 3.31 -21.09 10.75
N SER A 85 3.92 -20.46 9.73
CA SER A 85 4.65 -21.24 8.73
C SER A 85 5.65 -22.10 9.50
N ARG A 86 5.58 -23.43 9.35
CA ARG A 86 6.54 -24.40 9.94
C ARG A 86 7.91 -24.24 9.27
N ILE A 87 8.51 -23.07 9.34
CA ILE A 87 9.93 -22.91 9.10
C ILE A 87 10.56 -23.25 10.44
N ALA A 88 10.99 -24.51 10.59
CA ALA A 88 11.95 -24.87 11.62
C ALA A 88 13.07 -23.82 11.59
N PRO A 89 13.49 -23.26 12.73
CA PRO A 89 14.56 -22.27 12.73
C PRO A 89 15.77 -22.90 12.03
N PRO A 90 16.34 -22.27 10.98
CA PRO A 90 17.60 -22.73 10.46
C PRO A 90 18.60 -22.63 11.61
N LEU A 91 19.15 -23.78 11.98
CA LEU A 91 20.30 -23.88 12.86
C LEU A 91 21.37 -22.94 12.28
N TYR A 92 21.74 -21.97 13.11
CA TYR A 92 22.72 -20.94 12.82
C TYR A 92 23.99 -21.53 12.22
N ASN A 93 24.40 -21.03 11.06
CA ASN A 93 25.81 -20.87 10.75
C ASN A 93 25.97 -19.50 10.11
N GLU A 94 26.37 -18.57 10.95
CA GLU A 94 26.84 -17.23 10.65
C GLU A 94 27.85 -17.28 9.50
N THR A 95 27.43 -16.85 8.31
CA THR A 95 28.35 -16.32 7.31
C THR A 95 27.89 -14.92 7.00
N THR A 96 28.42 -13.96 7.77
CA THR A 96 28.33 -12.53 7.51
C THR A 96 28.81 -12.22 6.10
N VAL A 97 27.86 -12.06 5.18
CA VAL A 97 28.10 -11.43 3.89
C VAL A 97 28.24 -9.93 4.16
N ARG A 98 29.48 -9.46 4.29
CA ARG A 98 29.79 -8.02 4.25
C ARG A 98 29.45 -7.51 2.85
N ILE A 99 28.32 -6.82 2.71
CA ILE A 99 28.03 -6.03 1.51
C ILE A 99 29.07 -4.90 1.46
N ARG A 100 29.99 -5.03 0.51
CA ARG A 100 31.01 -4.03 0.20
C ARG A 100 30.32 -2.76 -0.28
N ARG A 101 30.43 -1.66 0.49
CA ARG A 101 30.24 -0.32 -0.08
C ARG A 101 31.30 -0.15 -1.17
N VAL A 102 30.84 0.12 -2.38
CA VAL A 102 31.69 0.66 -3.43
C VAL A 102 31.56 2.17 -3.27
N ASP A 103 32.62 2.78 -2.74
CA ASP A 103 32.78 4.24 -2.71
C ASP A 103 33.14 4.76 -4.10
N ASP A 104 32.76 6.03 -4.30
CA ASP A 104 32.80 6.89 -5.48
C ASP A 104 34.14 6.99 -6.22
N SER A 105 34.06 7.29 -7.52
CA SER A 105 34.89 8.30 -8.23
C SER A 105 34.26 8.64 -9.61
N PRO A 106 34.64 9.74 -10.31
CA PRO A 106 33.75 10.88 -10.55
C PRO A 106 33.56 11.29 -12.03
N ASP A 107 32.64 12.26 -12.23
CA ASP A 107 32.44 13.16 -13.40
C ASP A 107 31.95 12.51 -14.72
N GLU A 108 31.00 13.05 -15.50
CA GLU A 108 30.81 14.45 -15.90
C GLU A 108 29.33 14.88 -16.01
N ASP A 109 29.07 16.07 -15.46
CA ASP A 109 28.25 17.20 -15.90
C ASP A 109 26.82 17.03 -16.47
N GLU A 110 25.86 17.48 -15.66
CA GLU A 110 25.01 18.60 -16.08
C GLU A 110 24.74 19.54 -14.88
N THR A 111 25.54 20.61 -14.81
CA THR A 111 25.66 21.47 -13.63
C THR A 111 24.93 22.81 -13.83
N THR A 112 23.85 23.00 -13.05
CA THR A 112 23.47 24.24 -12.34
C THR A 112 22.72 25.37 -13.05
N SER A 113 21.51 25.66 -12.53
CA SER A 113 21.15 26.95 -11.88
C SER A 113 19.70 26.83 -11.34
N LEU A 114 19.29 27.10 -10.09
CA LEU A 114 19.84 27.77 -8.92
C LEU A 114 19.27 27.10 -7.64
N LEU A 115 20.13 26.66 -6.73
CA LEU A 115 19.77 26.40 -5.34
C LEU A 115 19.92 27.68 -4.52
N PRO A 116 18.88 28.04 -3.74
CA PRO A 116 19.13 28.44 -2.36
C PRO A 116 18.12 27.75 -1.42
N SER A 117 18.35 26.48 -1.06
CA SER A 117 17.52 25.84 0.01
C SER A 117 18.15 24.64 0.73
N TYR A 118 19.45 24.37 0.55
CA TYR A 118 20.08 23.14 1.03
C TYR A 118 20.02 22.95 2.57
N ILE A 119 19.96 24.02 3.37
CA ILE A 119 19.89 23.94 4.85
C ILE A 119 18.42 23.91 5.39
N ARG A 120 17.41 24.08 4.52
CA ARG A 120 15.99 23.87 4.85
C ARG A 120 15.50 22.45 4.51
N SER A 121 16.38 21.61 3.95
CA SER A 121 16.06 20.34 3.28
C SER A 121 16.05 19.10 4.21
N ALA A 122 16.94 19.03 5.21
CA ALA A 122 17.07 17.84 6.06
C ALA A 122 15.82 17.58 6.91
N ASN A 123 15.29 18.61 7.58
CA ASN A 123 14.07 18.46 8.41
C ASN A 123 12.85 18.08 7.57
N LYS A 124 12.71 18.64 6.36
CA LYS A 124 11.62 18.28 5.44
C LYS A 124 11.76 16.87 4.90
N ARG A 125 12.99 16.43 4.63
CA ARG A 125 13.28 15.05 4.21
C ARG A 125 13.00 14.06 5.34
N ILE A 126 13.40 14.38 6.57
CA ILE A 126 13.08 13.57 7.76
C ILE A 126 11.56 13.47 7.95
N ILE A 127 10.83 14.58 7.86
CA ILE A 127 9.36 14.58 7.93
C ILE A 127 8.78 13.70 6.82
N GLY A 128 9.29 13.78 5.59
CA GLY A 128 8.87 12.92 4.49
C GLY A 128 9.11 11.43 4.77
N VAL A 129 10.27 11.07 5.34
CA VAL A 129 10.59 9.69 5.72
C VAL A 129 9.67 9.19 6.83
N VAL A 130 9.46 9.99 7.88
CA VAL A 130 8.57 9.64 9.00
C VAL A 130 7.14 9.46 8.51
N LEU A 131 6.64 10.38 7.68
CA LEU A 131 5.30 10.25 7.09
C LEU A 131 5.19 9.01 6.20
N SER A 132 6.22 8.68 5.43
CA SER A 132 6.25 7.48 4.59
C SER A 132 6.22 6.19 5.42
N LEU A 133 6.95 6.15 6.53
CA LEU A 133 6.90 5.02 7.47
C LEU A 133 5.52 4.89 8.13
N LEU A 134 4.93 5.99 8.58
CA LEU A 134 3.59 5.98 9.17
C LEU A 134 2.51 5.57 8.16
N ALA A 135 2.58 6.08 6.94
CA ALA A 135 1.68 5.69 5.85
C ALA A 135 1.80 4.19 5.54
N GLY A 136 3.04 3.70 5.43
CA GLY A 136 3.30 2.28 5.23
C GLY A 136 2.75 1.42 6.37
N ALA A 137 2.89 1.84 7.62
CA ALA A 137 2.31 1.12 8.77
C ALA A 137 0.78 1.07 8.70
N PHE A 138 0.13 2.20 8.38
CA PHE A 138 -1.33 2.24 8.22
C PHE A 138 -1.83 1.37 7.07
N TYR A 139 -1.12 1.33 5.95
CA TYR A 139 -1.42 0.40 4.86
C TYR A 139 -1.23 -1.06 5.30
N GLY A 140 -0.16 -1.35 6.05
CA GLY A 140 0.15 -2.69 6.53
C GLY A 140 -0.93 -3.26 7.44
N PHE A 141 -1.50 -2.40 8.29
CA PHE A 141 -2.54 -2.79 9.24
C PHE A 141 -3.96 -2.68 8.69
N THR A 142 -4.15 -2.29 7.42
CA THR A 142 -5.48 -2.06 6.83
C THR A 142 -6.41 -3.29 6.90
N PHE A 143 -5.84 -4.50 6.82
CA PHE A 143 -6.61 -5.75 6.85
C PHE A 143 -6.73 -6.37 8.24
N VAL A 144 -5.97 -5.88 9.23
CA VAL A 144 -5.96 -6.44 10.60
C VAL A 144 -7.36 -6.49 11.22
N PRO A 145 -8.19 -5.43 11.15
CA PRO A 145 -9.52 -5.48 11.76
C PRO A 145 -10.46 -6.51 11.12
N VAL A 146 -10.35 -6.72 9.80
CA VAL A 146 -11.18 -7.72 9.09
C VAL A 146 -10.78 -9.14 9.50
N ILE A 147 -9.48 -9.41 9.55
CA ILE A 147 -8.98 -10.73 9.91
C ILE A 147 -9.23 -11.03 11.38
N TYR A 148 -9.16 -10.03 12.25
CA TYR A 148 -9.52 -10.18 13.65
C TYR A 148 -10.95 -10.69 13.80
N ILE A 149 -11.91 -10.15 13.04
CA ILE A 149 -13.30 -10.61 13.04
C ILE A 149 -13.39 -12.05 12.52
N GLN A 150 -12.72 -12.35 11.40
CA GLN A 150 -12.71 -13.70 10.82
C GLN A 150 -12.09 -14.76 11.76
N GLN A 151 -11.14 -14.37 12.60
CA GLN A 151 -10.42 -15.27 13.52
C GLN A 151 -11.10 -15.44 14.89
N HIS A 152 -12.06 -14.60 15.25
CA HIS A 152 -12.78 -14.67 16.55
C HIS A 152 -14.29 -14.87 16.36
N PRO A 153 -14.72 -15.98 15.74
CA PRO A 153 -16.15 -16.25 15.51
C PRO A 153 -16.94 -16.34 16.82
N GLU A 154 -16.30 -16.70 17.94
CA GLU A 154 -16.92 -16.69 19.28
C GLU A 154 -17.36 -15.31 19.77
N LYS A 155 -16.78 -14.22 19.24
CA LYS A 155 -17.17 -12.83 19.56
C LYS A 155 -18.09 -12.23 18.52
N PHE A 156 -18.19 -12.87 17.35
CA PHE A 156 -18.90 -12.38 16.19
C PHE A 156 -19.65 -13.57 15.56
N GLU A 157 -20.78 -13.96 16.17
CA GLU A 157 -21.53 -15.17 15.79
C GLU A 157 -22.03 -15.14 14.32
N ASP A 158 -22.21 -13.94 13.73
CA ASP A 158 -22.60 -13.74 12.33
C ASP A 158 -21.42 -13.48 11.38
N ALA A 159 -20.17 -13.66 11.84
CA ALA A 159 -18.99 -13.37 11.03
C ALA A 159 -18.84 -14.34 9.85
N SER A 160 -18.97 -13.82 8.65
CA SER A 160 -18.66 -14.57 7.43
C SER A 160 -17.17 -14.93 7.37
N PRO A 161 -16.80 -16.17 6.99
CA PRO A 161 -15.40 -16.51 6.75
C PRO A 161 -14.86 -15.87 5.46
N ARG A 162 -15.74 -15.36 4.57
CA ARG A 162 -15.36 -14.74 3.30
C ARG A 162 -15.06 -13.25 3.50
N GLY A 163 -13.89 -12.82 3.06
CA GLY A 163 -13.41 -11.44 3.07
C GLY A 163 -14.31 -10.47 2.29
N LEU A 164 -15.01 -10.97 1.26
CA LEU A 164 -15.95 -10.18 0.46
C LEU A 164 -17.08 -9.56 1.29
N SER A 165 -17.55 -10.25 2.33
CA SER A 165 -18.60 -9.74 3.21
C SER A 165 -18.18 -8.48 3.97
N TYR A 166 -16.87 -8.24 4.13
CA TYR A 166 -16.33 -7.08 4.84
C TYR A 166 -15.90 -5.93 3.91
N VAL A 167 -15.87 -6.14 2.59
CA VAL A 167 -15.46 -5.13 1.60
C VAL A 167 -16.29 -3.87 1.73
N PHE A 168 -17.61 -4.02 1.87
CA PHE A 168 -18.51 -2.89 1.99
C PHE A 168 -18.25 -2.06 3.27
N ALA A 169 -18.07 -2.73 4.41
CA ALA A 169 -17.72 -2.07 5.66
C ALA A 169 -16.34 -1.38 5.57
N HIS A 170 -15.35 -2.04 4.97
CA HIS A 170 -14.04 -1.45 4.71
C HIS A 170 -14.15 -0.17 3.86
N TYR A 171 -14.88 -0.20 2.75
CA TYR A 171 -15.03 0.94 1.84
C TYR A 171 -15.87 2.07 2.45
N SER A 172 -16.84 1.74 3.29
CA SER A 172 -17.57 2.72 4.10
C SER A 172 -16.62 3.48 5.04
N GLY A 173 -15.68 2.77 5.68
CA GLY A 173 -14.63 3.38 6.49
C GLY A 173 -13.75 4.36 5.70
N ILE A 174 -13.37 4.01 4.47
CA ILE A 174 -12.60 4.89 3.57
C ILE A 174 -13.38 6.17 3.27
N PHE A 175 -14.65 6.05 2.90
CA PHE A 175 -15.48 7.17 2.49
C PHE A 175 -15.78 8.12 3.65
N ILE A 176 -16.16 7.58 4.81
CA ILE A 176 -16.44 8.39 6.01
C ILE A 176 -15.17 9.12 6.45
N THR A 177 -14.04 8.43 6.53
CA THR A 177 -12.76 9.04 6.92
C THR A 177 -12.36 10.14 5.94
N SER A 178 -12.46 9.88 4.64
CA SER A 178 -12.17 10.88 3.60
C SER A 178 -13.12 12.09 3.68
N SER A 179 -14.38 11.87 4.05
CA SER A 179 -15.38 12.94 4.27
C SER A 179 -15.04 13.78 5.50
N VAL A 180 -14.63 13.16 6.61
CA VAL A 180 -14.18 13.86 7.81
C VAL A 180 -12.97 14.75 7.48
N PHE A 181 -11.97 14.23 6.78
CA PHE A 181 -10.81 15.02 6.37
C PHE A 181 -11.18 16.17 5.42
N LEU A 182 -12.14 15.96 4.51
CA LEU A 182 -12.66 17.03 3.67
C LEU A 182 -13.35 18.11 4.50
N ILE A 183 -14.23 17.73 5.44
CA ILE A 183 -14.94 18.67 6.32
C ILE A 183 -13.92 19.49 7.14
N VAL A 184 -12.95 18.84 7.77
CA VAL A 184 -11.88 19.51 8.53
C VAL A 184 -11.12 20.49 7.64
N TYR A 185 -10.81 20.10 6.41
CA TYR A 185 -10.13 20.97 5.44
C TYR A 185 -10.97 22.19 5.03
N VAL A 186 -12.27 22.00 4.79
CA VAL A 186 -13.20 23.09 4.44
C VAL A 186 -13.36 24.07 5.60
N LEU A 187 -13.49 23.56 6.83
CA LEU A 187 -13.55 24.36 8.04
C LEU A 187 -12.25 25.16 8.25
N TYR A 188 -11.10 24.51 8.13
CA TYR A 188 -9.79 25.17 8.23
C TYR A 188 -9.62 26.28 7.18
N LYS A 189 -10.10 26.05 5.96
CA LYS A 189 -10.08 27.03 4.87
C LYS A 189 -11.23 28.04 4.90
N ARG A 190 -12.04 28.05 5.97
CA ARG A 190 -13.20 28.95 6.14
C ARG A 190 -14.10 28.98 4.90
N ASN A 191 -14.47 27.79 4.42
CA ASN A 191 -15.30 27.57 3.23
C ASN A 191 -14.72 28.12 1.90
N ARG A 192 -13.40 28.28 1.81
CA ARG A 192 -12.67 28.58 0.55
C ARG A 192 -11.64 27.48 0.23
N PRO A 193 -12.06 26.20 0.08
CA PRO A 193 -11.15 25.12 -0.27
C PRO A 193 -10.65 25.27 -1.71
N PHE A 194 -9.41 24.85 -1.98
CA PHE A 194 -8.92 24.72 -3.35
C PHE A 194 -9.41 23.40 -3.93
N VAL A 195 -10.15 23.46 -5.04
CA VAL A 195 -10.71 22.31 -5.75
C VAL A 195 -10.22 22.34 -7.19
N ASN A 196 -9.55 21.27 -7.61
CA ASN A 196 -9.08 21.13 -9.00
C ASN A 196 -10.02 20.23 -9.78
N ASN A 197 -10.84 20.84 -10.63
CA ASN A 197 -11.86 20.16 -11.43
C ASN A 197 -11.25 19.16 -12.44
N ARG A 198 -10.04 19.42 -12.93
CA ARG A 198 -9.35 18.52 -13.87
C ARG A 198 -8.93 17.19 -13.23
N SER A 199 -8.82 17.15 -11.90
CA SER A 199 -8.44 15.94 -11.17
C SER A 199 -9.61 15.02 -10.80
N ILE A 200 -10.87 15.45 -11.01
CA ILE A 200 -12.07 14.71 -10.59
C ILE A 200 -12.18 13.37 -11.32
N LEU A 201 -12.19 13.41 -12.66
CA LEU A 201 -12.37 12.22 -13.48
C LEU A 201 -11.21 11.22 -13.29
N PRO A 202 -9.92 11.62 -13.34
CA PRO A 202 -8.82 10.72 -13.03
C PRO A 202 -8.95 10.09 -11.64
N ALA A 203 -9.30 10.86 -10.61
CA ALA A 203 -9.46 10.33 -9.25
C ALA A 203 -10.59 9.30 -9.14
N TYR A 204 -11.70 9.52 -9.84
CA TYR A 204 -12.81 8.58 -9.87
C TYR A 204 -12.44 7.26 -10.55
N ILE A 205 -11.72 7.34 -11.69
CA ILE A 205 -11.22 6.15 -12.41
C ILE A 205 -10.21 5.39 -11.53
N THR A 206 -9.24 6.08 -10.93
CA THR A 206 -8.27 5.46 -10.02
C THR A 206 -8.96 4.81 -8.83
N GLY A 207 -9.97 5.46 -8.24
CA GLY A 207 -10.74 4.89 -7.12
C GLY A 207 -11.48 3.62 -7.51
N THR A 208 -12.13 3.61 -8.68
CA THR A 208 -12.81 2.41 -9.21
C THR A 208 -11.82 1.28 -9.46
N MET A 209 -10.70 1.56 -10.14
CA MET A 209 -9.65 0.56 -10.40
C MET A 209 -9.07 -0.01 -9.10
N TRP A 210 -8.78 0.86 -8.14
CA TRP A 210 -8.27 0.46 -6.84
C TRP A 210 -9.28 -0.40 -6.09
N ALA A 211 -10.57 -0.05 -6.10
CA ALA A 211 -11.62 -0.83 -5.43
C ALA A 211 -11.77 -2.23 -6.03
N ILE A 212 -11.68 -2.39 -7.34
CA ILE A 212 -11.71 -3.72 -7.98
C ILE A 212 -10.49 -4.55 -7.55
N ALA A 213 -9.29 -3.95 -7.60
CA ALA A 213 -8.06 -4.62 -7.20
C ALA A 213 -8.06 -4.99 -5.70
N GLN A 214 -8.54 -4.10 -4.84
CA GLN A 214 -8.62 -4.31 -3.41
C GLN A 214 -9.64 -5.40 -3.07
N THR A 215 -10.78 -5.47 -3.75
CA THR A 215 -11.74 -6.57 -3.61
C THR A 215 -11.11 -7.91 -4.00
N ALA A 216 -10.34 -7.95 -5.10
CA ALA A 216 -9.59 -9.14 -5.48
C ALA A 216 -8.53 -9.52 -4.42
N TRP A 217 -7.91 -8.54 -3.77
CA TRP A 217 -6.97 -8.78 -2.68
C TRP A 217 -7.65 -9.33 -1.42
N PHE A 218 -8.88 -8.90 -1.08
CA PHE A 218 -9.67 -9.54 -0.02
C PHE A 218 -9.89 -11.04 -0.31
N VAL A 219 -10.29 -11.38 -1.53
CA VAL A 219 -10.44 -12.78 -1.95
C VAL A 219 -9.11 -13.53 -1.87
N ALA A 220 -8.01 -12.90 -2.29
CA ALA A 220 -6.69 -13.50 -2.19
C ALA A 220 -6.28 -13.75 -0.72
N ASN A 221 -6.60 -12.84 0.20
CA ASN A 221 -6.30 -12.99 1.63
C ASN A 221 -7.10 -14.14 2.29
N ASP A 222 -8.30 -14.43 1.80
CA ASP A 222 -9.05 -15.61 2.28
C ASP A 222 -8.38 -16.93 1.85
N ARG A 223 -7.74 -16.93 0.66
CA ARG A 223 -7.10 -18.12 0.11
C ARG A 223 -5.65 -18.25 0.52
N PHE A 224 -4.96 -17.15 0.76
CA PHE A 224 -3.53 -17.06 1.05
C PHE A 224 -3.35 -16.15 2.26
N SER A 225 -2.51 -16.52 3.22
CA SER A 225 -2.27 -15.64 4.38
C SER A 225 -1.64 -14.32 3.94
N GLN A 226 -1.83 -13.28 4.76
CA GLN A 226 -1.23 -11.96 4.54
C GLN A 226 0.29 -12.00 4.37
N ALA A 227 0.96 -12.93 5.05
CA ALA A 227 2.39 -13.11 4.94
C ALA A 227 2.84 -13.49 3.50
N ILE A 228 1.94 -14.02 2.68
CA ILE A 228 2.17 -14.42 1.29
C ILE A 228 1.66 -13.35 0.32
N THR A 229 0.47 -12.80 0.56
CA THR A 229 -0.16 -11.85 -0.37
C THR A 229 0.49 -10.46 -0.37
N PHE A 230 0.98 -9.97 0.78
CA PHE A 230 1.61 -8.64 0.88
C PHE A 230 2.91 -8.53 0.06
N PRO A 231 3.86 -9.48 0.14
CA PRO A 231 5.03 -9.46 -0.73
C PRO A 231 4.68 -9.52 -2.22
N ILE A 232 3.75 -10.38 -2.62
CA ILE A 232 3.32 -10.50 -4.02
C ILE A 232 2.72 -9.16 -4.50
N ASN A 233 1.86 -8.53 -3.70
CA ASN A 233 1.25 -7.25 -4.05
C ASN A 233 2.24 -6.07 -4.02
N ALA A 234 3.33 -6.15 -3.26
CA ALA A 234 4.39 -5.14 -3.29
C ALA A 234 5.29 -5.28 -4.53
N MET A 235 5.45 -6.50 -5.05
CA MET A 235 6.40 -6.84 -6.11
C MET A 235 5.79 -6.73 -7.51
N VAL A 236 4.63 -7.37 -7.73
CA VAL A 236 4.06 -7.56 -9.08
C VAL A 236 3.59 -6.24 -9.73
N PRO A 237 2.87 -5.33 -9.04
CA PRO A 237 2.48 -4.05 -9.63
C PRO A 237 3.69 -3.20 -10.05
N GLY A 238 4.79 -3.25 -9.31
CA GLY A 238 6.04 -2.58 -9.67
C GLY A 238 6.64 -3.11 -10.97
N VAL A 239 6.58 -4.42 -11.18
CA VAL A 239 6.98 -5.04 -12.46
C VAL A 239 6.08 -4.57 -13.60
N CYS A 240 4.75 -4.56 -13.42
CA CYS A 240 3.83 -4.06 -14.44
C CYS A 240 4.10 -2.59 -14.80
N ALA A 241 4.34 -1.73 -13.80
CA ALA A 241 4.68 -0.34 -14.02
C ALA A 241 6.01 -0.17 -14.77
N ALA A 242 7.03 -0.95 -14.41
CA ALA A 242 8.32 -0.94 -15.11
C ALA A 242 8.19 -1.38 -16.58
N LEU A 243 7.45 -2.45 -16.85
CA LEU A 243 7.18 -2.91 -18.21
C LEU A 243 6.40 -1.85 -19.01
N TRP A 244 5.42 -1.20 -18.38
CA TRP A 244 4.67 -0.11 -19.02
C TRP A 244 5.56 1.10 -19.36
N SER A 245 6.47 1.51 -18.46
CA SER A 245 7.44 2.60 -18.69
C SER A 245 8.34 2.30 -19.90
N VAL A 246 8.74 1.04 -20.08
CA VAL A 246 9.65 0.65 -21.19
C VAL A 246 8.93 0.53 -22.51
N PHE A 247 7.79 -0.16 -22.54
CA PHE A 247 7.10 -0.43 -23.81
C PHE A 247 6.30 0.76 -24.32
N TYR A 248 5.64 1.49 -23.41
CA TYR A 248 4.75 2.58 -23.80
C TYR A 248 5.47 3.93 -23.82
N PHE A 249 6.06 4.32 -22.70
CA PHE A 249 6.68 5.64 -22.57
C PHE A 249 8.10 5.69 -23.14
N ARG A 250 8.75 4.52 -23.30
CA ARG A 250 10.15 4.39 -23.76
C ARG A 250 11.11 5.27 -22.94
N GLU A 251 10.81 5.47 -21.66
CA GLU A 251 11.60 6.33 -20.76
C GLU A 251 12.97 5.74 -20.43
N ILE A 252 13.11 4.41 -20.55
CA ILE A 252 14.34 3.69 -20.24
C ILE A 252 15.03 3.30 -21.55
N GLU A 253 15.94 4.15 -21.99
CA GLU A 253 16.75 3.93 -23.18
C GLU A 253 18.18 3.46 -22.79
N GLY A 254 18.79 2.65 -23.67
CA GLY A 254 20.15 2.15 -23.52
C GLY A 254 20.27 0.70 -23.02
N GLN A 255 21.17 -0.06 -23.65
CA GLN A 255 21.36 -1.50 -23.43
C GLN A 255 21.78 -1.86 -21.99
N ARG A 256 22.48 -0.97 -21.29
CA ARG A 256 22.89 -1.18 -19.90
C ARG A 256 21.69 -1.04 -18.94
N ASN A 257 20.87 -0.02 -19.14
CA ASN A 257 19.70 0.25 -18.31
C ASN A 257 18.62 -0.84 -18.50
N LEU A 258 18.40 -1.26 -19.75
CA LEU A 258 17.50 -2.39 -20.06
C LEU A 258 17.97 -3.69 -19.41
N ARG A 259 19.29 -3.97 -19.38
CA ARG A 259 19.84 -5.14 -18.69
C ARG A 259 19.67 -5.10 -17.17
N ILE A 260 19.90 -3.94 -16.54
CA ILE A 260 19.69 -3.78 -15.10
C ILE A 260 18.22 -3.97 -14.74
N MET A 261 17.32 -3.38 -15.54
CA MET A 261 15.90 -3.50 -15.31
C MET A 261 15.39 -4.93 -15.56
N SER A 262 15.85 -5.63 -16.60
CA SER A 262 15.46 -7.02 -16.84
C SER A 262 15.94 -7.94 -15.71
N ALA A 263 17.14 -7.70 -15.17
CA ALA A 263 17.63 -8.40 -13.98
C ALA A 263 16.74 -8.12 -12.75
N ALA A 264 16.38 -6.86 -12.50
CA ALA A 264 15.51 -6.47 -11.39
C ALA A 264 14.11 -7.11 -11.49
N ILE A 265 13.50 -7.10 -12.68
CA ILE A 265 12.22 -7.77 -12.94
C ILE A 265 12.35 -9.28 -12.72
N SER A 266 13.43 -9.90 -13.19
CA SER A 266 13.64 -11.35 -13.02
C SER A 266 13.77 -11.76 -11.56
N ILE A 267 14.55 -11.00 -10.77
CA ILE A 267 14.68 -11.22 -9.32
C ILE A 267 13.33 -11.03 -8.62
N THR A 268 12.58 -10.00 -9.01
CA THR A 268 11.26 -9.69 -8.43
C THR A 268 10.23 -10.77 -8.75
N MET A 269 10.20 -11.26 -9.99
CA MET A 269 9.32 -12.36 -10.39
C MET A 269 9.69 -13.67 -9.71
N LEU A 270 10.99 -13.98 -9.59
CA LEU A 270 11.47 -15.15 -8.86
C LEU A 270 11.04 -15.09 -7.38
N GLY A 271 11.20 -13.93 -6.74
CA GLY A 271 10.75 -13.72 -5.37
C GLY A 271 9.24 -13.96 -5.19
N ALA A 272 8.41 -13.42 -6.10
CA ALA A 272 6.96 -13.64 -6.06
C ALA A 272 6.58 -15.12 -6.25
N ILE A 273 7.26 -15.84 -7.15
CA ILE A 273 7.06 -17.29 -7.36
C ILE A 273 7.45 -18.08 -6.12
N LEU A 274 8.62 -17.80 -5.52
CA LEU A 274 9.07 -18.46 -4.29
C LEU A 274 8.11 -18.23 -3.12
N VAL A 275 7.62 -16.99 -2.95
CA VAL A 275 6.61 -16.68 -1.93
C VAL A 275 5.31 -17.45 -2.19
N GLY A 276 4.86 -17.54 -3.45
CA GLY A 276 3.68 -18.33 -3.82
C GLY A 276 3.85 -19.84 -3.52
N ILE A 277 5.00 -20.41 -3.84
CA ILE A 277 5.31 -21.83 -3.61
C ILE A 277 5.43 -22.15 -2.10
N SER A 278 5.90 -21.19 -1.30
CA SER A 278 6.09 -21.38 0.16
C SER A 278 4.82 -21.78 0.92
N LYS A 279 3.63 -21.64 0.32
CA LYS A 279 2.38 -22.13 0.89
C LYS A 279 2.26 -23.66 0.90
N ASN A 280 2.84 -24.32 -0.10
CA ASN A 280 2.66 -25.75 -0.37
C ASN A 280 3.76 -26.62 0.26
N ILE A 281 4.72 -26.01 0.95
CA ILE A 281 5.85 -26.65 1.65
C ILE A 281 5.66 -26.41 3.14
#